data_AF-S5NDT3-F1
#
_entry.id   AF-S5NDT3-F1
#
_cell.length_a   1.000
_cell.length_b   1.000
_cell.length_c   1.000
_cell.angle_alpha   90.00
_cell.angle_beta   90.00
_cell.angle_gamma   90.00
#
_symmetry.space_group_name_H-M   'P 1'
#
loop_
_entity.id
_entity.type
_entity.pdbx_description
1 polymer ?
#
loop_
_entity_poly.entity_id
_entity_poly.type
_entity_poly.pdbx_seq_one_letter_code
_entity_poly.pdbx_strand_id
1 'polypeptide(L)'
;MANDFRSTDELLDVNYAITDKRSLMNKRFQDGELGEAINYARCMLEATCKYVYHELTGEEVEDVEGHDGYISLKNLSDTTIDKLSALISHEEFLKDIKDNVTKIICGIGNVRNEGSASHGPRTRNIEPQREETLYLMSLAEDTCNFLLKLLYTRTHIEEANVVNGKFSESDLNNLGEKFE
;
A
#
# COMPACT_ATOMS: atom_id res chain seq x y z
N MET A 1 18.47 5.45 22.71
CA MET A 1 17.71 6.45 21.94
C MET A 1 16.89 5.66 20.95
N ALA A 2 15.56 5.69 21.06
CA ALA A 2 14.69 4.98 20.14
C ALA A 2 14.82 5.65 18.75
N ASN A 3 15.04 4.86 17.70
CA ASN A 3 14.97 5.37 16.34
C ASN A 3 13.57 5.97 16.14
N ASP A 4 13.52 7.29 15.94
CA ASP A 4 12.28 7.97 15.61
C ASP A 4 11.96 7.67 14.14
N PHE A 5 11.18 6.61 13.90
CA PHE A 5 10.73 6.14 12.58
C PHE A 5 9.93 7.18 11.76
N ARG A 6 9.79 8.41 12.28
CA ARG A 6 9.17 9.56 11.62
C ARG A 6 10.02 10.13 10.48
N SER A 7 11.24 9.65 10.23
CA SER A 7 11.89 9.80 8.93
C SER A 7 11.09 8.99 7.90
N THR A 8 10.05 9.58 7.34
CA THR A 8 9.10 8.99 6.37
C THR A 8 9.76 8.32 5.16
N ASP A 9 11.05 8.53 4.93
CA ASP A 9 11.81 7.87 3.87
C ASP A 9 12.28 6.46 4.23
N GLU A 10 12.57 6.16 5.50
CA GLU A 10 13.24 4.90 5.88
C GLU A 10 12.38 3.65 5.60
N LEU A 11 11.05 3.79 5.64
CA LEU A 11 10.16 2.65 5.41
C LEU A 11 9.92 2.37 3.92
N LEU A 12 10.01 3.37 3.04
CA LEU A 12 9.90 3.13 1.59
C LEU A 12 11.16 2.46 1.01
N ASP A 13 12.24 2.42 1.79
CA ASP A 13 13.51 1.78 1.45
C ASP A 13 13.59 0.30 1.86
N VAL A 14 12.54 -0.25 2.50
CA VAL A 14 12.52 -1.65 2.96
C VAL A 14 12.41 -2.67 1.82
N ASN A 15 11.98 -2.24 0.63
CA ASN A 15 11.79 -3.11 -0.52
C ASN A 15 12.25 -2.42 -1.81
N TYR A 16 13.18 -3.07 -2.52
CA TYR A 16 13.76 -2.53 -3.76
C TYR A 16 12.72 -2.15 -4.82
N ALA A 17 11.64 -2.93 -4.98
CA ALA A 17 10.62 -2.65 -5.96
C ALA A 17 9.83 -1.38 -5.59
N ILE A 18 9.57 -1.13 -4.31
CA ILE A 18 8.90 0.10 -3.84
C ILE A 18 9.82 1.30 -4.07
N THR A 19 11.09 1.21 -3.67
CA THR A 19 12.10 2.27 -3.82
C THR A 19 12.34 2.64 -5.29
N ASP A 20 12.49 1.63 -6.16
CA ASP A 20 12.67 1.83 -7.60
C ASP A 20 11.48 2.58 -8.21
N LYS A 21 10.26 2.18 -7.87
CA LYS A 21 9.05 2.84 -8.38
C LYS A 21 8.90 4.27 -7.88
N ARG A 22 9.26 4.54 -6.62
CA ARG A 22 9.33 5.90 -6.08
C ARG A 22 10.36 6.77 -6.80
N SER A 23 11.54 6.22 -7.09
CA SER A 23 12.58 6.93 -7.83
C SER A 23 12.12 7.27 -9.26
N LEU A 24 11.54 6.29 -9.96
CA LEU A 24 11.00 6.48 -11.30
C LEU A 24 9.84 7.50 -11.32
N MET A 25 8.92 7.43 -10.35
CA MET A 25 7.84 8.40 -10.17
C MET A 25 8.38 9.84 -10.13
N ASN A 26 9.34 10.10 -9.23
CA ASN A 26 9.92 11.42 -9.05
C ASN A 26 10.71 11.89 -10.29
N LYS A 27 11.42 10.97 -10.95
CA LYS A 27 12.11 11.27 -12.20
C LYS A 27 11.14 11.71 -13.30
N ARG A 28 10.05 10.96 -13.52
CA ARG A 28 9.05 11.29 -14.55
C ARG A 28 8.37 12.63 -14.29
N PHE A 29 8.10 12.95 -13.02
CA PHE A 29 7.58 14.26 -12.64
C PHE A 29 8.55 15.42 -12.93
N GLN A 30 9.85 15.21 -12.66
CA GLN A 30 10.91 16.18 -12.98
C GLN A 30 11.03 16.40 -14.49
N ASP A 31 10.92 15.32 -15.28
CA ASP A 31 10.99 15.34 -16.74
C ASP A 31 9.71 15.91 -17.40
N GLY A 32 8.66 16.23 -16.62
CA GLY A 32 7.39 16.75 -17.12
C GLY A 32 6.45 15.68 -17.68
N GLU A 33 6.79 14.41 -17.52
CA GLU A 33 5.99 13.25 -17.96
C GLU A 33 4.95 12.90 -16.90
N LEU A 34 3.98 13.79 -16.70
CA LEU A 34 3.06 13.75 -15.56
C LEU A 34 2.16 12.51 -15.51
N GLY A 35 1.67 12.06 -16.67
CA GLY A 35 0.90 10.82 -16.77
C GLY A 35 1.71 9.59 -16.35
N GLU A 36 3.00 9.54 -16.71
CA GLU A 36 3.90 8.45 -16.28
C GLU A 36 4.21 8.54 -14.79
N ALA A 37 4.35 9.74 -14.22
CA ALA A 37 4.50 9.91 -12.77
C ALA A 37 3.30 9.32 -12.02
N ILE A 38 2.06 9.59 -12.45
CA ILE A 38 0.85 8.99 -11.86
C ILE A 38 0.85 7.46 -12.03
N ASN A 39 1.36 6.95 -13.15
CA ASN A 39 1.51 5.51 -13.37
C ASN A 39 2.48 4.87 -12.39
N TYR A 40 3.64 5.47 -12.14
CA TYR A 40 4.56 4.97 -11.14
C TYR A 40 4.03 5.09 -9.70
N ALA A 41 3.21 6.11 -9.39
CA ALA A 41 2.52 6.18 -8.11
C ALA A 41 1.61 4.96 -7.86
N ARG A 42 0.90 4.51 -8.91
CA ARG A 42 0.09 3.27 -8.85
C ARG A 42 0.95 2.01 -8.75
N CYS A 43 2.03 1.91 -9.51
CA CYS A 43 2.92 0.76 -9.43
C CYS A 43 3.60 0.66 -8.05
N MET A 44 3.91 1.80 -7.42
CA MET A 44 4.43 1.84 -6.06
C MET A 44 3.40 1.32 -5.04
N LEU A 45 2.12 1.73 -5.19
CA LEU A 45 1.03 1.21 -4.38
C LEU A 45 0.82 -0.30 -4.58
N GLU A 46 0.85 -0.76 -5.83
CA GLU A 46 0.76 -2.19 -6.16
C GLU A 46 1.88 -2.99 -5.49
N ALA A 47 3.14 -2.56 -5.68
CA ALA A 47 4.30 -3.20 -5.07
C ALA A 47 4.20 -3.22 -3.53
N THR A 48 3.72 -2.13 -2.93
CA THR A 48 3.51 -2.05 -1.49
C THR A 48 2.44 -3.03 -1.02
N CYS A 49 1.29 -3.11 -1.70
CA CYS A 49 0.23 -4.03 -1.31
C CYS A 49 0.67 -5.50 -1.43
N LYS A 50 1.38 -5.87 -2.51
CA LYS A 50 1.92 -7.23 -2.66
C LYS A 50 2.91 -7.57 -1.55
N TYR A 51 3.86 -6.67 -1.29
CA TYR A 51 4.83 -6.84 -0.22
C TYR A 51 4.15 -7.00 1.14
N VAL A 52 3.23 -6.11 1.48
CA VAL A 52 2.49 -6.17 2.76
C VAL A 52 1.69 -7.46 2.87
N TYR A 53 0.99 -7.88 1.82
CA TYR A 53 0.22 -9.12 1.85
C TYR A 53 1.15 -10.32 2.08
N HIS A 54 2.22 -10.43 1.30
CA HIS A 54 3.22 -11.50 1.42
C HIS A 54 3.79 -11.58 2.83
N GLU A 55 4.20 -10.45 3.41
CA GLU A 55 4.75 -10.42 4.78
C GLU A 55 3.73 -10.81 5.86
N LEU A 56 2.43 -10.65 5.60
CA LEU A 56 1.38 -11.03 6.54
C LEU A 56 0.94 -12.50 6.43
N THR A 57 1.01 -13.08 5.22
CA THR A 57 0.42 -14.40 4.92
C THR A 57 1.45 -15.45 4.56
N GLY A 58 2.63 -15.05 4.07
CA GLY A 58 3.63 -15.92 3.43
C GLY A 58 3.25 -16.37 2.01
N GLU A 59 2.20 -15.79 1.43
CA GLU A 59 1.64 -16.20 0.13
C GLU A 59 1.54 -14.99 -0.83
N GLU A 60 1.60 -15.26 -2.13
CA GLU A 60 1.28 -14.26 -3.14
C GLU A 60 -0.24 -14.15 -3.30
N VAL A 61 -0.76 -12.93 -3.24
CA VAL A 61 -2.20 -12.66 -3.32
C VAL A 61 -2.82 -13.10 -4.65
N GLU A 62 -2.09 -13.03 -5.75
CA GLU A 62 -2.54 -13.56 -7.05
C GLU A 62 -2.79 -15.07 -7.04
N ASP A 63 -2.03 -15.82 -6.24
CA ASP A 63 -2.14 -17.28 -6.17
C ASP A 63 -3.34 -17.71 -5.31
N VAL A 64 -3.71 -16.90 -4.32
CA VAL A 64 -4.75 -17.21 -3.32
C VAL A 64 -6.10 -16.59 -3.69
N GLU A 65 -6.09 -15.33 -4.08
CA GLU A 65 -7.29 -14.48 -4.27
C GLU A 65 -7.48 -14.08 -5.74
N GLY A 66 -6.48 -14.33 -6.59
CA GLY A 66 -6.53 -14.01 -8.02
C GLY A 66 -7.35 -15.01 -8.83
N HIS A 67 -7.91 -14.52 -9.93
CA HIS A 67 -8.50 -15.38 -10.96
C HIS A 67 -7.52 -15.50 -12.12
N ASP A 68 -7.08 -16.72 -12.43
CA ASP A 68 -6.07 -17.02 -13.45
C ASP A 68 -4.73 -16.27 -13.23
N GLY A 69 -4.31 -16.11 -11.97
CA GLY A 69 -3.07 -15.41 -11.61
C GLY A 69 -3.12 -13.90 -11.79
N TYR A 70 -4.32 -13.33 -11.94
CA TYR A 70 -4.52 -11.88 -12.04
C TYR A 70 -5.45 -11.37 -10.95
N ILE A 71 -5.07 -10.25 -10.34
CA ILE A 71 -5.89 -9.46 -9.43
C ILE A 71 -5.85 -7.99 -9.83
N SER A 72 -7.02 -7.33 -9.79
CA SER A 72 -7.05 -5.88 -10.03
C SER A 72 -6.42 -5.12 -8.87
N LEU A 73 -5.78 -3.98 -9.13
CA LEU A 73 -5.18 -3.16 -8.07
C LEU A 73 -6.19 -2.77 -6.98
N LYS A 74 -7.46 -2.53 -7.35
CA LYS A 74 -8.51 -2.25 -6.35
C LYS A 74 -8.70 -3.43 -5.41
N ASN A 75 -8.88 -4.64 -5.95
CA ASN A 75 -9.10 -5.83 -5.14
C ASN A 75 -7.85 -6.18 -4.32
N LEU A 76 -6.65 -6.06 -4.91
CA LEU A 76 -5.37 -6.21 -4.23
C LEU A 76 -5.30 -5.30 -3.00
N SER A 77 -5.55 -4.00 -3.19
CA SER A 77 -5.49 -3.04 -2.09
C SER A 77 -6.57 -3.29 -1.06
N ASP A 78 -7.80 -3.59 -1.45
CA ASP A 78 -8.90 -3.90 -0.52
C ASP A 78 -8.56 -5.11 0.36
N THR A 79 -8.17 -6.23 -0.25
CA THR A 79 -7.80 -7.45 0.46
C THR A 79 -6.62 -7.19 1.41
N THR A 80 -5.61 -6.45 0.96
CA THR A 80 -4.44 -6.12 1.80
C THR A 80 -4.83 -5.26 3.01
N ILE A 81 -5.64 -4.22 2.78
CA ILE A 81 -6.13 -3.33 3.85
C ILE A 81 -6.98 -4.11 4.85
N ASP A 82 -7.82 -5.04 4.38
CA ASP A 82 -8.67 -5.85 5.24
C ASP A 82 -7.86 -6.79 6.14
N LYS A 83 -6.71 -7.30 5.68
CA LYS A 83 -5.77 -8.07 6.53
C LYS A 83 -5.13 -7.22 7.64
N LEU A 84 -5.00 -5.92 7.42
CA LEU A 84 -4.48 -4.95 8.40
C LEU A 84 -5.57 -4.34 9.30
N SER A 85 -6.85 -4.57 9.01
CA SER A 85 -7.98 -3.91 9.68
C SER A 85 -7.99 -4.07 11.20
N ALA A 86 -7.55 -5.22 11.72
CA ALA A 86 -7.45 -5.48 13.16
C ALA A 86 -6.50 -4.52 13.91
N LEU A 87 -5.59 -3.83 13.20
CA LEU A 87 -4.67 -2.84 13.77
C LEU A 87 -5.24 -1.42 13.75
N ILE A 88 -6.39 -1.21 13.10
CA ILE A 88 -7.01 0.10 12.95
C ILE A 88 -8.20 0.18 13.90
N SER A 89 -8.12 1.07 14.88
CA SER A 89 -9.13 1.19 15.94
C SER A 89 -10.44 1.86 15.47
N HIS A 90 -10.43 2.54 14.32
CA HIS A 90 -11.56 3.31 13.82
C HIS A 90 -11.92 2.89 12.40
N GLU A 91 -13.12 2.32 12.23
CA GLU A 91 -13.60 1.81 10.93
C GLU A 91 -13.73 2.92 9.88
N GLU A 92 -14.05 4.15 10.28
CA GLU A 92 -14.09 5.31 9.37
C GLU A 92 -12.73 5.56 8.71
N PHE A 93 -11.63 5.31 9.44
CA PHE A 93 -10.28 5.47 8.92
C PHE A 93 -9.95 4.42 7.85
N LEU A 94 -10.46 3.18 7.98
CA LEU A 94 -10.34 2.15 6.95
C LEU A 94 -10.98 2.60 5.63
N LYS A 95 -12.15 3.22 5.73
CA LYS A 95 -12.86 3.75 4.57
C LYS A 95 -12.05 4.87 3.90
N ASP A 96 -11.51 5.80 4.68
CA ASP A 96 -10.69 6.90 4.14
C ASP A 96 -9.45 6.40 3.39
N ILE A 97 -8.79 5.34 3.90
CA ILE A 97 -7.66 4.72 3.22
C ILE A 97 -8.09 4.12 1.88
N LYS A 98 -9.18 3.35 1.86
CA LYS A 98 -9.72 2.75 0.62
C LYS A 98 -10.15 3.82 -0.38
N ASP A 99 -10.70 4.94 0.09
CA ASP A 99 -11.05 6.08 -0.75
C ASP A 99 -9.81 6.75 -1.34
N ASN A 100 -8.72 6.88 -0.57
CA ASN A 100 -7.45 7.43 -1.07
C ASN A 100 -6.80 6.53 -2.11
N VAL A 101 -6.76 5.21 -1.87
CA VAL A 101 -6.36 4.20 -2.86
C VAL A 101 -7.19 4.35 -4.14
N THR A 102 -8.51 4.48 -4.00
CA THR A 102 -9.42 4.64 -5.14
C THR A 102 -9.10 5.91 -5.93
N LYS A 103 -8.79 7.03 -5.27
CA LYS A 103 -8.37 8.28 -5.95
C LYS A 103 -7.07 8.07 -6.74
N ILE A 104 -6.07 7.38 -6.17
CA ILE A 104 -4.80 7.10 -6.86
C ILE A 104 -5.04 6.21 -8.09
N ILE A 105 -5.86 5.16 -7.96
CA ILE A 105 -6.27 4.29 -9.07
C ILE A 105 -7.01 5.11 -10.14
N CYS A 106 -8.03 5.87 -9.75
CA CYS A 106 -8.83 6.68 -10.66
C CYS A 106 -8.07 7.87 -11.26
N GLY A 107 -6.96 8.30 -10.69
CA GLY A 107 -6.08 9.33 -11.24
C GLY A 107 -5.71 9.05 -12.71
N ILE A 108 -5.33 7.81 -13.03
CA ILE A 108 -5.16 7.39 -14.44
C ILE A 108 -6.49 7.26 -15.16
N GLY A 109 -7.54 6.78 -14.49
CA GLY A 109 -8.87 6.67 -15.07
C GLY A 109 -9.33 7.99 -15.68
N ASN A 110 -9.07 9.14 -15.07
CA ASN A 110 -9.39 10.44 -15.67
C ASN A 110 -8.40 10.85 -16.77
N VAL A 111 -7.12 10.49 -16.63
CA VAL A 111 -6.09 10.67 -17.69
C VAL A 111 -6.35 9.76 -18.91
N ARG A 112 -7.07 8.63 -18.75
CA ARG A 112 -7.23 7.57 -19.75
C ARG A 112 -8.68 7.37 -20.25
N ASN A 113 -9.71 7.69 -19.44
CA ASN A 113 -11.14 7.47 -19.79
C ASN A 113 -11.77 8.60 -20.60
N GLU A 114 -11.07 9.70 -20.88
CA GLU A 114 -11.39 10.45 -22.12
C GLU A 114 -10.91 9.70 -23.38
N GLY A 115 -10.24 8.56 -23.25
CA GLY A 115 -9.76 7.73 -24.36
C GLY A 115 -10.63 6.53 -24.72
N SER A 116 -11.79 6.29 -24.07
CA SER A 116 -12.57 5.06 -24.29
C SER A 116 -14.09 5.31 -24.38
N ALA A 117 -14.50 6.22 -25.27
CA ALA A 117 -15.87 6.26 -25.77
C ALA A 117 -15.91 5.61 -27.16
N SER A 118 -16.35 4.36 -27.21
CA SER A 118 -16.92 3.76 -28.41
C SER A 118 -18.01 4.70 -28.94
N HIS A 119 -17.74 5.33 -30.09
CA HIS A 119 -18.58 6.26 -30.86
C HIS A 119 -18.55 7.76 -30.47
N GLY A 120 -17.63 8.52 -31.07
CA GLY A 120 -17.75 9.99 -31.18
C GLY A 120 -16.42 10.70 -31.47
N PRO A 121 -16.35 11.70 -32.38
CA PRO A 121 -15.09 12.23 -32.87
C PRO A 121 -14.44 13.24 -31.91
N ARG A 122 -13.14 13.02 -31.63
CA ARG A 122 -12.20 13.91 -30.93
C ARG A 122 -12.48 14.16 -29.45
N THR A 123 -12.11 13.21 -28.60
CA THR A 123 -11.84 13.48 -27.19
C THR A 123 -10.43 14.09 -27.04
N ARG A 124 -10.30 15.18 -26.29
CA ARG A 124 -9.02 15.85 -26.07
C ARG A 124 -8.37 15.16 -24.88
N ASN A 125 -7.18 14.59 -25.05
CA ASN A 125 -6.39 14.15 -23.91
C ASN A 125 -6.13 15.36 -22.99
N ILE A 126 -6.82 15.47 -21.85
CA ILE A 126 -6.53 16.51 -20.86
C ILE A 126 -5.36 16.00 -20.04
N GLU A 127 -4.18 16.55 -20.33
CA GLU A 127 -2.98 16.26 -19.57
C GLU A 127 -3.16 16.76 -18.12
N PRO A 128 -2.85 15.92 -17.11
CA PRO A 128 -2.96 16.31 -15.72
C PRO A 128 -2.06 17.51 -15.44
N GLN A 129 -2.52 18.45 -14.60
CA GLN A 129 -1.69 19.58 -14.19
C GLN A 129 -0.58 19.10 -13.24
N ARG A 130 0.49 19.91 -13.14
CA ARG A 130 1.63 19.60 -12.29
C ARG A 130 1.22 19.48 -10.82
N GLU A 131 0.34 20.36 -10.35
CA GLU A 131 -0.17 20.40 -8.98
C GLU A 131 -1.07 19.20 -8.66
N GLU A 132 -1.93 18.80 -9.61
CA GLU A 132 -2.78 17.61 -9.49
C GLU A 132 -1.93 16.34 -9.43
N THR A 133 -0.90 16.28 -10.24
CA THR A 133 0.06 15.17 -10.26
C THR A 133 0.82 15.08 -8.95
N LEU A 134 1.32 16.21 -8.43
CA LEU A 134 2.01 16.26 -7.16
C LEU A 134 1.10 15.79 -6.01
N TYR A 135 -0.16 16.23 -6.00
CA TYR A 135 -1.14 15.77 -5.02
C TYR A 135 -1.32 14.25 -5.04
N LEU A 136 -1.46 13.64 -6.23
CA LEU A 136 -1.61 12.19 -6.37
C LEU A 136 -0.34 11.42 -5.95
N MET A 137 0.84 11.95 -6.28
CA MET A 137 2.12 11.38 -5.85
C MET A 137 2.25 11.38 -4.32
N SER A 138 1.99 12.52 -3.68
CA SER A 138 2.02 12.62 -2.21
C SER A 138 1.01 11.69 -1.56
N LEU A 139 -0.21 11.60 -2.10
CA LEU A 139 -1.22 10.69 -1.59
C LEU A 139 -0.77 9.23 -1.67
N ALA A 140 -0.08 8.84 -2.75
CA ALA A 140 0.48 7.51 -2.92
C ALA A 140 1.62 7.24 -1.93
N GLU A 141 2.57 8.16 -1.76
CA GLU A 141 3.66 8.02 -0.78
C GLU A 141 3.12 7.87 0.64
N ASP A 142 2.18 8.73 1.05
CA ASP A 142 1.57 8.70 2.38
C ASP A 142 0.80 7.40 2.62
N THR A 143 0.04 6.94 1.62
CA THR A 143 -0.71 5.67 1.71
C THR A 143 0.25 4.49 1.84
N CYS A 144 1.30 4.42 1.01
CA CYS A 144 2.28 3.33 1.07
C CYS A 144 3.02 3.34 2.42
N ASN A 145 3.47 4.51 2.87
CA ASN A 145 4.10 4.67 4.18
C ASN A 145 3.20 4.22 5.32
N PHE A 146 1.92 4.57 5.27
CA PHE A 146 0.97 4.16 6.29
C PHE A 146 0.79 2.64 6.34
N LEU A 147 0.64 1.97 5.19
CA LEU A 147 0.52 0.51 5.13
C LEU A 147 1.78 -0.20 5.66
N LEU A 148 2.97 0.31 5.30
CA LEU A 148 4.25 -0.22 5.79
C LEU A 148 4.43 0.00 7.31
N LYS A 149 3.94 1.13 7.85
CA LYS A 149 3.94 1.39 9.31
C LYS A 149 3.02 0.44 10.06
N LEU A 150 1.85 0.12 9.50
CA LEU A 150 0.95 -0.87 10.09
C LEU A 150 1.57 -2.26 10.07
N LEU A 151 2.20 -2.64 8.97
CA LEU A 151 2.96 -3.89 8.88
C LEU A 151 4.05 -3.93 9.95
N TYR A 152 4.88 -2.90 10.04
CA TYR A 152 5.96 -2.80 11.03
C TYR A 152 5.44 -2.97 12.46
N THR A 153 4.38 -2.24 12.83
CA THR A 153 3.73 -2.34 14.15
C THR A 153 3.28 -3.77 14.48
N ARG A 154 2.89 -4.54 13.47
CA ARG A 154 2.43 -5.92 13.64
C ARG A 154 3.57 -6.94 13.69
N THR A 155 4.61 -6.75 12.89
CA THR A 155 5.74 -7.71 12.79
C THR A 155 6.84 -7.44 13.81
N HIS A 156 6.96 -6.20 14.29
CA HIS A 156 7.94 -5.79 15.29
C HIS A 156 7.23 -5.47 16.60
N ILE A 157 7.33 -6.39 17.57
CA ILE A 157 6.88 -6.13 18.94
C ILE A 157 7.84 -5.10 19.53
N GLU A 158 7.38 -3.86 19.72
CA GLU A 158 8.12 -2.92 20.56
C GLU A 158 8.23 -3.52 21.97
N GLU A 159 9.45 -3.64 22.51
CA GLU A 159 9.70 -4.18 23.86
C GLU A 159 8.86 -3.46 24.94
N ALA A 160 8.44 -2.22 24.69
CA ALA A 160 7.56 -1.43 25.55
C ALA A 160 6.10 -1.94 25.61
N ASN A 161 5.64 -2.72 24.61
CA ASN A 161 4.32 -3.35 24.58
C ASN A 161 4.29 -4.71 25.31
N VAL A 162 5.43 -5.18 25.83
CA VAL A 162 5.47 -6.30 26.78
C VAL A 162 5.15 -5.76 28.18
N VAL A 163 3.90 -5.35 28.40
CA VAL A 163 3.42 -5.01 29.74
C VAL A 163 3.27 -6.32 30.52
N ASN A 164 4.26 -6.63 31.37
CA ASN A 164 4.21 -7.60 32.47
C ASN A 164 4.04 -9.10 32.16
N GLY A 165 4.33 -9.57 30.95
CA GLY A 165 4.34 -11.01 30.64
C GLY A 165 5.67 -11.69 30.98
N LYS A 166 6.03 -11.87 32.25
CA LYS A 166 6.98 -12.94 32.60
C LYS A 166 6.24 -14.26 32.42
N PHE A 167 6.40 -14.91 31.26
CA PHE A 167 5.98 -16.29 31.12
C PHE A 167 6.74 -17.12 32.15
N SER A 168 6.01 -17.80 33.04
CA SER A 168 6.56 -18.81 33.92
C SER A 168 6.68 -20.13 33.15
N GLU A 169 7.63 -21.01 33.50
CA GLU A 169 7.76 -22.33 32.85
C GLU A 169 6.46 -23.14 32.90
N SER A 170 5.57 -22.89 33.87
CA SER A 170 4.23 -23.50 33.91
C SER A 170 3.30 -23.05 32.79
N ASP A 171 3.48 -21.86 32.22
CA ASP A 171 2.64 -21.36 31.12
C ASP A 171 2.99 -22.03 29.79
N LEU A 172 4.23 -22.48 29.62
CA LEU A 172 4.71 -23.20 28.44
C LEU A 172 4.25 -24.66 28.40
N ASN A 173 4.07 -25.29 29.56
CA ASN A 173 3.65 -26.70 29.64
C ASN A 173 2.16 -26.92 29.28
N ASN A 174 1.34 -25.88 29.22
CA ASN A 174 -0.09 -25.97 28.86
C ASN A 174 -0.38 -25.79 27.36
N LEU A 175 0.64 -25.52 26.53
CA LEU A 175 0.50 -25.40 25.07
C LEU A 175 0.61 -26.75 24.35
N GLY A 176 1.12 -27.79 25.02
CA GLY A 176 1.30 -29.13 24.45
C GLY A 176 0.08 -30.05 24.49
N GLU A 177 -0.94 -29.76 25.30
CA GLU A 177 -2.08 -30.68 25.51
C GLU A 177 -3.37 -30.30 24.76
N LYS A 178 -3.34 -29.33 23.83
CA LYS A 178 -4.53 -28.93 23.04
C LYS A 178 -4.49 -29.33 21.55
N PHE A 179 -3.51 -30.13 21.16
CA PHE A 179 -3.46 -30.74 19.83
C PHE A 179 -3.25 -32.25 19.92
N GLU A 180 -4.13 -32.95 20.64
CA GLU A 180 -4.48 -34.36 20.41
C GLU A 180 -6.00 -34.56 20.56
#